data_AF-A0A180FXE1-F1
#
_entry.id   AF-A0A180FXE1-F1
#
_cell.length_a   1.000
_cell.length_b   1.000
_cell.length_c   1.000
_cell.angle_alpha   90.00
_cell.angle_beta   90.00
_cell.angle_gamma   90.00
#
_symmetry.space_group_name_H-M   'P 1'
#
loop_
_entity.id
_entity.type
_entity.pdbx_description
1 polymer ?
#
loop_
_entity_poly.entity_id
_entity_poly.type
_entity_poly.pdbx_seq_one_letter_code
_entity_poly.pdbx_strand_id
1 'polypeptide(L)'
;MSQEEDVTDEVSQENAPMRACQVDTDDPRLPELQEREHAEHARLAFKQRIKQKARARLSASTSEKRAALIDQNAMLLAEKLKAFRNLGNHKRKAQWADGVGLKKRRVTLGKYKLRRVQHSEKASFLWCFDRRGGSRGL
;
A
#
# COMPACT_ATOMS: atom_id res chain seq x y z
N MET A 1 1.87 2.61 4.91
CA MET A 1 2.93 2.83 3.92
C MET A 1 2.40 2.23 2.64
N SER A 2 1.40 2.87 2.06
CA SER A 2 0.77 2.38 0.83
C SER A 2 1.41 3.20 -0.27
N GLN A 3 2.20 2.51 -1.09
CA GLN A 3 2.76 3.04 -2.31
C GLN A 3 1.58 3.39 -3.23
N GLU A 4 1.50 4.66 -3.60
CA GLU A 4 0.68 5.13 -4.70
C GLU A 4 1.39 4.66 -5.96
N GLU A 5 0.89 3.58 -6.56
CA GLU A 5 1.24 3.25 -7.94
C GLU A 5 0.43 4.17 -8.83
N ASP A 6 1.11 5.20 -9.32
CA ASP A 6 0.73 6.07 -10.42
C ASP A 6 0.57 5.17 -11.65
N VAL A 7 -0.67 4.75 -11.94
CA VAL A 7 -0.99 4.04 -13.18
C VAL A 7 -0.98 5.08 -14.29
N THR A 8 0.22 5.33 -14.81
CA THR A 8 0.40 5.91 -16.14
C THR A 8 -0.30 4.98 -17.13
N ASP A 9 -1.49 5.39 -17.56
CA ASP A 9 -2.21 4.80 -18.67
C ASP A 9 -1.40 5.16 -19.94
N GLU A 10 -0.29 4.45 -20.12
CA GLU A 10 0.51 4.49 -21.34
C GLU A 10 -0.39 3.98 -22.46
N VAL A 11 -1.02 4.91 -23.17
CA VAL A 11 -1.59 4.67 -24.49
C VAL A 11 -0.40 4.32 -25.39
N SER A 12 0.00 3.05 -25.34
CA SER A 12 0.85 2.43 -26.32
C SER A 12 0.04 2.38 -27.61
N GLN A 13 0.06 3.49 -28.33
CA GLN A 13 -0.25 3.53 -29.73
C GLN A 13 0.89 2.75 -30.39
N GLU A 14 0.74 1.43 -30.46
CA GLU A 14 1.53 0.61 -31.37
C GLU A 14 1.36 1.25 -32.75
N ASN A 15 2.39 2.00 -33.16
CA ASN A 15 2.60 2.39 -34.53
C ASN A 15 2.95 1.12 -35.30
N ALA A 16 1.99 0.21 -35.43
CA ALA A 16 2.04 -0.77 -36.48
C ALA A 16 2.17 0.04 -37.77
N PRO A 17 3.22 -0.16 -38.58
CA PRO A 17 3.25 0.45 -39.90
C PRO A 17 1.94 0.05 -40.56
N MET A 18 1.13 1.01 -41.01
CA MET A 18 -0.02 0.74 -41.86
C MET A 18 0.51 0.01 -43.08
N ARG A 19 0.52 -1.32 -43.01
CA ARG A 19 0.90 -2.18 -44.10
C ARG A 19 -0.26 -2.05 -45.07
N ALA A 20 -0.14 -1.12 -46.01
CA ALA A 20 -1.00 -1.08 -47.17
C ALA A 20 -0.81 -2.44 -47.84
N CYS A 21 -1.75 -3.36 -47.62
CA CYS A 21 -1.84 -4.57 -48.40
C CYS A 21 -1.92 -4.09 -49.86
N GLN A 22 -0.96 -4.49 -50.69
CA GLN A 22 -1.06 -4.25 -52.12
C GLN A 22 -2.34 -4.96 -52.56
N VAL A 23 -3.37 -4.16 -52.86
CA VAL A 23 -4.65 -4.65 -53.33
C VAL A 23 -4.42 -5.10 -54.76
N ASP A 24 -4.49 -6.41 -54.99
CA ASP A 24 -4.40 -6.97 -56.33
C ASP A 24 -5.72 -6.68 -57.06
N THR A 25 -5.70 -5.67 -57.93
CA THR A 25 -6.87 -5.23 -58.70
C THR A 25 -7.36 -6.28 -59.70
N ASP A 26 -6.52 -7.26 -60.02
CA ASP A 26 -6.86 -8.33 -60.98
C ASP A 26 -7.43 -9.58 -60.28
N ASP A 27 -7.54 -9.58 -58.94
CA ASP A 27 -8.17 -10.67 -58.20
C ASP A 27 -9.70 -10.65 -58.40
N PRO A 28 -10.30 -11.67 -59.04
CA PRO A 28 -11.75 -11.73 -59.23
C PRO A 28 -12.54 -11.84 -57.92
N ARG A 29 -11.89 -12.17 -56.79
CA ARG A 29 -12.51 -12.26 -55.46
C ARG A 29 -12.41 -10.98 -54.64
N LEU A 30 -11.74 -9.95 -55.16
CA LEU A 30 -11.52 -8.70 -54.46
C LEU A 30 -12.80 -8.03 -53.94
N PRO A 31 -13.93 -8.00 -54.69
CA PRO A 31 -15.17 -7.39 -54.20
C PRO A 31 -15.69 -8.07 -52.92
N GLU A 32 -15.69 -9.41 -52.87
CA GLU A 32 -16.17 -10.15 -51.70
C GLU A 32 -15.28 -9.94 -50.46
N LEU A 33 -13.95 -9.80 -50.68
CA LEU A 33 -13.00 -9.53 -49.60
C LEU A 33 -13.21 -8.12 -49.03
N GLN A 34 -13.37 -7.12 -49.90
CA GLN A 34 -13.67 -5.74 -49.48
C GLN A 34 -14.99 -5.65 -48.72
N GLU A 35 -16.05 -6.32 -49.20
CA GLU A 35 -17.34 -6.35 -48.52
C GLU A 35 -17.23 -6.93 -47.09
N ARG A 36 -16.46 -8.00 -46.90
CA ARG A 36 -16.23 -8.61 -45.59
C ARG A 36 -15.45 -7.69 -44.66
N GLU A 37 -14.39 -7.06 -45.14
CA GLU A 37 -13.60 -6.10 -44.36
C GLU A 37 -14.45 -4.89 -43.95
N HIS A 38 -15.20 -4.31 -44.88
CA HIS A 38 -16.12 -3.20 -44.60
C HIS A 38 -17.20 -3.59 -43.59
N ALA A 39 -17.75 -4.80 -43.68
CA ALA A 39 -18.73 -5.31 -42.71
C ALA A 39 -18.13 -5.45 -41.30
N GLU A 40 -16.92 -5.98 -41.17
CA GLU A 40 -16.23 -6.09 -39.89
C GLU A 40 -15.86 -4.72 -39.32
N HIS A 41 -15.37 -3.79 -40.14
CA HIS A 41 -15.11 -2.42 -39.70
C HIS A 41 -16.38 -1.70 -39.22
N ALA A 42 -17.48 -1.83 -39.96
CA ALA A 42 -18.77 -1.29 -39.55
C ALA A 42 -19.21 -1.89 -38.21
N ARG A 43 -19.12 -3.21 -38.05
CA ARG A 43 -19.46 -3.94 -36.82
C ARG A 43 -18.64 -3.46 -35.63
N LEU A 44 -17.32 -3.30 -35.79
CA LEU A 44 -16.43 -2.80 -34.76
C LEU A 44 -16.76 -1.35 -34.39
N ALA A 45 -17.00 -0.48 -35.38
CA ALA A 45 -17.38 0.90 -35.14
C ALA A 45 -18.70 1.01 -34.35
N PHE A 46 -19.72 0.21 -34.70
CA PHE A 46 -20.98 0.16 -33.93
C PHE A 46 -20.75 -0.31 -32.50
N LYS A 47 -19.96 -1.37 -32.30
CA LYS A 47 -19.64 -1.89 -30.97
C LYS A 47 -18.93 -0.84 -30.11
N GLN A 48 -17.98 -0.11 -30.68
CA GLN A 48 -17.26 0.97 -30.01
C GLN A 48 -18.20 2.12 -29.65
N ARG A 49 -19.08 2.54 -30.57
CA ARG A 49 -20.08 3.59 -30.32
C ARG A 49 -21.02 3.23 -29.17
N ILE A 50 -21.47 1.98 -29.09
CA ILE A 50 -22.29 1.49 -27.98
C ILE A 50 -21.52 1.56 -26.67
N LYS A 51 -20.27 1.09 -26.64
CA LYS A 51 -19.40 1.17 -25.46
C LYS A 51 -19.19 2.61 -24.98
N GLN A 52 -18.93 3.53 -25.91
CA GLN A 52 -18.75 4.95 -25.59
C GLN A 52 -20.02 5.56 -24.98
N LYS A 53 -21.20 5.29 -25.55
CA LYS A 53 -22.48 5.73 -24.99
C LYS A 53 -22.75 5.15 -23.60
N ALA A 54 -22.41 3.89 -23.36
CA ALA A 54 -22.55 3.26 -22.05
C ALA A 54 -21.63 3.94 -21.01
N ARG A 55 -20.36 4.20 -21.37
CA ARG A 55 -19.42 4.94 -20.52
C ARG A 55 -19.91 6.36 -20.24
N ALA A 56 -20.41 7.06 -21.26
CA ALA A 56 -20.96 8.41 -21.12
C ALA A 56 -22.13 8.46 -20.13
N ARG A 57 -23.02 7.45 -20.14
CA ARG A 57 -24.12 7.32 -19.17
C ARG A 57 -23.64 7.06 -17.74
N LEU A 58 -22.61 6.24 -17.57
CA LEU A 58 -22.00 6.01 -16.25
C LEU A 58 -21.29 7.26 -15.73
N SER A 59 -20.65 8.03 -16.61
CA SER A 59 -20.06 9.32 -16.28
C SER A 59 -21.09 10.44 -16.14
N ALA A 60 -22.33 10.25 -16.58
CA ALA A 60 -23.40 11.25 -16.44
C ALA A 60 -23.96 11.31 -15.00
N SER A 61 -23.10 11.16 -13.99
CA SER A 61 -23.42 11.61 -12.64
C SER A 61 -23.49 13.13 -12.64
N THR A 62 -24.50 13.68 -11.98
CA THR A 62 -24.59 15.12 -11.75
C THR A 62 -23.35 15.59 -11.00
N SER A 63 -22.90 16.81 -11.28
CA SER A 63 -21.76 17.44 -10.59
C SER A 63 -21.92 17.36 -9.08
N GLU A 64 -23.14 17.54 -8.57
CA GLU A 64 -23.52 17.43 -7.16
C GLU A 64 -23.21 16.05 -6.56
N LYS A 65 -23.53 14.96 -7.27
CA LYS A 65 -23.24 13.59 -6.78
C LYS A 65 -21.75 13.34 -6.70
N ARG A 66 -20.99 13.87 -7.65
CA ARG A 66 -19.52 13.76 -7.64
C ARG A 66 -18.92 14.57 -6.48
N ALA A 67 -19.38 15.80 -6.26
CA ALA A 67 -18.97 16.62 -5.14
C ALA A 67 -19.24 15.93 -3.80
N ALA A 68 -20.45 15.38 -3.63
CA ALA A 68 -20.82 14.64 -2.41
C ALA A 68 -19.91 13.43 -2.16
N LEU A 69 -19.53 12.68 -3.20
CA LEU A 69 -18.58 11.57 -3.07
C LEU A 69 -17.16 12.03 -2.72
N ILE A 70 -16.72 13.16 -3.27
CA ILE A 70 -15.42 13.78 -2.92
C ILE A 70 -15.43 14.19 -1.44
N ASP A 71 -16.48 14.85 -0.98
CA ASP A 71 -16.62 15.29 0.40
C ASP A 71 -16.64 14.10 1.37
N GLN A 72 -17.39 13.05 1.05
CA GLN A 72 -17.41 11.80 1.84
C GLN A 72 -16.02 11.17 1.93
N ASN A 73 -15.29 11.11 0.81
CA ASN A 73 -13.92 10.59 0.81
C ASN A 73 -12.96 11.45 1.64
N ALA A 74 -13.08 12.77 1.55
CA ALA A 74 -12.28 13.70 2.36
C ALA A 74 -12.52 13.48 3.86
N MET A 75 -13.77 13.28 4.27
CA MET A 75 -14.13 12.97 5.66
C MET A 75 -13.50 11.65 6.12
N LEU A 76 -13.61 10.57 5.34
CA LEU A 76 -13.02 9.28 5.66
C LEU A 76 -11.49 9.34 5.77
N LEU A 77 -10.83 10.11 4.89
CA LEU A 77 -9.38 10.31 4.97
C LEU A 77 -9.00 11.11 6.22
N ALA A 78 -9.74 12.16 6.57
CA ALA A 78 -9.50 12.93 7.77
C ALA A 78 -9.60 12.07 9.05
N GLU A 79 -10.59 11.18 9.12
CA GLU A 79 -10.73 10.23 10.23
C GLU A 79 -9.55 9.27 10.33
N LYS A 80 -9.10 8.70 9.21
CA LYS A 80 -7.92 7.82 9.16
C LYS A 80 -6.66 8.55 9.63
N LEU A 81 -6.44 9.78 9.15
CA LEU A 81 -5.30 10.60 9.56
C LEU A 81 -5.34 10.94 11.06
N LYS A 82 -6.52 11.23 11.60
CA LYS A 82 -6.72 11.45 13.04
C LYS A 82 -6.37 10.19 13.85
N ALA A 83 -6.79 9.01 13.39
CA ALA A 83 -6.44 7.74 14.03
C ALA A 83 -4.92 7.49 14.04
N PHE A 84 -4.23 7.72 12.91
CA PHE A 84 -2.77 7.62 12.84
C PHE A 84 -2.07 8.59 13.80
N ARG A 85 -2.53 9.85 13.86
CA ARG A 85 -1.99 10.85 14.78
C ARG A 85 -2.15 10.43 16.24
N ASN A 86 -3.31 9.89 16.60
CA ASN A 86 -3.56 9.38 17.94
C ASN A 86 -2.66 8.20 18.29
N LEU A 87 -2.52 7.22 17.39
CA LEU A 87 -1.62 6.09 17.59
C LEU A 87 -0.16 6.56 17.78
N GLY A 88 0.30 7.53 16.98
CA GLY A 88 1.62 8.14 17.13
C GLY A 88 1.79 8.85 18.48
N ASN A 89 0.77 9.56 18.95
CA ASN A 89 0.76 10.18 20.29
C ASN A 89 0.85 9.12 21.40
N HIS A 90 0.11 8.01 21.29
CA HIS A 90 0.19 6.92 22.24
C HIS A 90 1.59 6.29 22.28
N LYS A 91 2.19 6.01 21.12
CA LYS A 91 3.57 5.49 21.04
C LYS A 91 4.57 6.42 21.70
N ARG A 92 4.48 7.73 21.45
CA ARG A 92 5.36 8.72 22.10
C ARG A 92 5.17 8.74 23.62
N LYS A 93 3.93 8.74 24.11
CA LYS A 93 3.65 8.68 25.55
C LYS A 93 4.20 7.41 26.19
N ALA A 94 4.04 6.26 25.53
CA ALA A 94 4.60 4.99 25.99
C ALA A 94 6.13 5.05 26.08
N GLN A 95 6.80 5.54 25.04
CA GLN A 95 8.26 5.72 25.04
C GLN A 95 8.74 6.64 26.16
N TRP A 96 8.01 7.73 26.43
CA TRP A 96 8.33 8.65 27.53
C TRP A 96 8.16 7.96 28.88
N ALA A 97 7.09 7.17 29.07
CA ALA A 97 6.88 6.40 30.29
C ALA A 97 7.97 5.33 30.49
N ASP A 98 8.36 4.62 29.44
CA ASP A 98 9.44 3.62 29.48
C ASP A 98 10.79 4.26 29.83
N GLY A 99 11.10 5.42 29.24
CA GLY A 99 12.33 6.18 29.54
C GLY A 99 12.42 6.64 30.99
N VAL A 100 11.29 6.99 31.61
CA VAL A 100 11.23 7.40 33.03
C VAL A 100 11.26 6.20 33.97
N GLY A 101 10.64 5.07 33.60
CA GLY A 101 10.61 3.83 34.39
C GLY A 101 11.92 3.05 34.37
N LEU A 102 12.67 3.12 33.26
CA LEU A 102 14.00 2.54 33.13
C LEU A 102 15.04 3.45 33.79
N LYS A 103 14.99 3.58 35.11
CA LYS A 103 16.20 3.86 35.89
C LYS A 103 17.16 2.73 35.54
N LYS A 104 18.07 2.96 34.56
CA LYS A 104 19.24 2.13 34.33
C LYS A 104 20.03 2.18 35.63
N ARG A 105 19.70 1.31 36.59
CA ARG A 105 20.48 1.09 37.80
C ARG A 105 21.82 0.62 37.28
N ARG A 106 22.75 1.55 37.10
CA ARG A 106 24.12 1.25 36.77
C ARG A 106 24.58 0.36 37.92
N VAL A 107 24.75 -0.93 37.66
CA VAL A 107 25.29 -1.86 38.64
C VAL A 107 26.75 -1.48 38.81
N THR A 108 27.00 -0.51 39.69
CA THR A 108 28.36 -0.13 40.08
C THR A 108 28.90 -1.22 40.98
N LEU A 109 30.06 -1.79 40.62
CA LEU A 109 30.74 -2.87 41.35
C LEU A 109 30.94 -2.59 42.85
N GLY A 110 30.87 -1.32 43.27
CA GLY A 110 30.95 -0.96 44.68
C GLY A 110 29.70 -1.33 45.49
N LYS A 111 28.49 -1.34 44.91
CA LYS A 111 27.24 -1.47 45.69
C LYS A 111 26.90 -2.92 46.05
N TYR A 112 27.21 -3.87 45.18
CA TYR A 112 26.89 -5.29 45.33
C TYR A 112 28.19 -6.11 45.37
N LYS A 113 28.31 -7.06 46.31
CA LYS A 113 29.39 -8.04 46.27
C LYS A 113 28.98 -9.16 45.30
N LEU A 114 29.70 -9.26 44.19
CA LEU A 114 29.55 -10.38 43.26
C LEU A 114 30.29 -11.59 43.83
N ARG A 115 29.59 -12.72 44.03
CA ARG A 115 30.21 -14.00 44.37
C ARG A 115 30.19 -14.90 43.14
N ARG A 116 31.37 -15.40 42.75
CA ARG A 116 31.51 -16.40 41.70
C ARG A 116 31.18 -17.76 42.31
N VAL A 117 30.11 -18.39 41.84
CA VAL A 117 29.67 -19.72 42.29
C VAL A 117 30.07 -20.75 41.25
N GLN A 118 30.37 -21.98 41.69
CA GLN A 118 30.65 -23.12 40.80
C GLN A 118 29.45 -23.36 39.87
N HIS A 119 29.73 -23.55 38.58
CA HIS A 119 28.72 -23.70 37.54
C HIS A 119 28.05 -25.08 37.68
N SER A 120 26.78 -25.12 38.09
CA SER A 120 25.94 -26.31 37.87
C SER A 120 25.23 -26.20 36.52
N GLU A 121 24.86 -27.33 35.94
CA GLU A 121 24.47 -27.51 34.52
C GLU A 121 23.24 -26.70 34.04
N LYS A 122 22.61 -25.89 34.89
CA LYS A 122 21.51 -24.98 34.52
C LYS A 122 21.91 -23.55 34.82
N ALA A 123 21.79 -22.69 33.80
CA ALA A 123 22.12 -21.25 33.76
C ALA A 123 22.47 -20.64 35.14
N SER A 124 23.76 -20.31 35.32
CA SER A 124 24.26 -19.70 36.55
C SER A 124 23.76 -18.26 36.68
N PHE A 125 22.69 -18.07 37.45
CA PHE A 125 22.24 -16.73 37.83
C PHE A 125 23.33 -16.05 38.68
N LEU A 126 23.66 -14.79 38.39
CA LEU A 126 24.58 -13.99 39.20
C LEU A 126 23.86 -13.55 40.48
N TRP A 127 24.21 -14.12 41.64
CA TRP A 127 23.58 -13.76 42.92
C TRP A 127 24.12 -12.42 43.42
N CYS A 128 23.23 -11.42 43.51
CA CYS A 128 23.53 -10.12 44.09
C CYS A 128 23.02 -10.08 45.54
N PHE A 129 23.91 -9.88 46.50
CA PHE A 129 23.56 -9.69 47.90
C PHE A 129 23.64 -8.20 48.26
N ASP A 130 22.63 -7.70 48.96
CA ASP A 130 22.69 -6.37 49.58
C ASP A 130 23.72 -6.36 50.71
N ARG A 131 24.39 -5.21 50.90
CA ARG A 131 25.49 -5.02 51.86
C ARG A 131 25.17 -5.38 53.32
N ARG A 132 23.88 -5.56 53.67
CA ARG A 132 23.40 -5.84 55.03
C ARG A 132 23.10 -7.32 55.30
N GLY A 133 23.46 -8.24 54.39
CA GLY A 133 23.36 -9.68 54.67
C GLY A 133 21.93 -10.20 54.89
N GLY A 134 20.92 -9.54 54.32
CA GLY A 134 19.54 -10.01 54.38
C GLY A 134 19.28 -11.19 53.44
N SER A 135 18.39 -12.09 53.84
CA SER A 135 17.95 -13.21 53.00
C SER A 135 16.95 -12.74 51.95
N ARG A 136 17.39 -12.78 50.67
CA ARG A 136 16.61 -12.66 49.42
C ARG A 136 15.93 -11.31 49.18
N GLY A 137 16.36 -10.61 48.13
CA GLY A 137 15.62 -9.52 47.51
C GLY A 137 15.56 -9.72 45.99
N LEU A 138 14.37 -10.06 45.49
CA LEU A 138 13.92 -9.72 44.13
C LEU A 138 13.18 -8.40 44.23
#